data_AF-A0A6A7LAT1-F1
#
_entry.id   AF-A0A6A7LAT1-F1
#
_cell.length_a   1.000
_cell.length_b   1.000
_cell.length_c   1.000
_cell.angle_alpha   90.00
_cell.angle_beta   90.00
_cell.angle_gamma   90.00
#
_symmetry.space_group_name_H-M   'P 1'
#
loop_
_entity.id
_entity.type
_entity.pdbx_description
1 polymer ?
#
loop_
_entity_poly.entity_id
_entity_poly.type
_entity_poly.pdbx_seq_one_letter_code
_entity_poly.pdbx_strand_id
1 'polypeptide(L)'
;MTECGAVDVNALRDGRVETFHGVDCSEDTFRQFRDWLAPRMPVVFVSDNPAYDFQWINFYFWRYFGQNPFGHSGRRIADFYAGLMGDFRSTQKRKRLRRTKHDHHPVHDALGNAEALIRLFDGER
;
A
#
# COMPACT_ATOMS: atom_id res chain seq x y z
N MET A 1 -13.08 -4.37 -7.12
CA MET A 1 -11.63 -4.68 -7.20
C MET A 1 -11.52 -6.01 -7.91
N THR A 2 -10.81 -6.08 -9.04
CA THR A 2 -10.56 -7.34 -9.75
C THR A 2 -9.24 -7.95 -9.33
N GLU A 3 -8.27 -7.12 -8.95
CA GLU A 3 -6.94 -7.53 -8.49
C GLU A 3 -6.44 -6.59 -7.38
N CYS A 4 -5.46 -7.03 -6.59
CA CYS A 4 -4.80 -6.21 -5.58
C CYS A 4 -3.28 -6.42 -5.60
N GLY A 5 -2.54 -5.40 -5.17
CA GLY A 5 -1.08 -5.39 -5.14
C GLY A 5 -0.59 -4.82 -3.82
N ALA A 6 0.40 -5.48 -3.23
CA ALA A 6 1.07 -4.99 -2.02
C ALA A 6 2.59 -5.11 -2.17
N VAL A 7 3.32 -4.22 -1.50
CA VAL A 7 4.78 -4.19 -1.45
C VAL A 7 5.19 -4.04 0.00
N ASP A 8 6.19 -4.81 0.42
CA ASP A 8 6.85 -4.61 1.71
C ASP A 8 7.82 -3.42 1.60
N VAL A 9 7.44 -2.29 2.20
CA VAL A 9 8.24 -1.06 2.18
C VAL A 9 9.58 -1.23 2.91
N ASN A 10 9.64 -2.06 3.95
CA ASN A 10 10.88 -2.29 4.69
C ASN A 10 11.84 -3.13 3.85
N ALA A 11 11.34 -4.20 3.22
CA ALA A 11 12.14 -4.98 2.28
C ALA A 11 12.69 -4.12 1.14
N LEU A 12 11.84 -3.25 0.57
CA LEU A 12 12.25 -2.33 -0.49
C LEU A 12 13.34 -1.36 -0.04
N ARG A 13 13.26 -0.86 1.20
CA ARG A 13 14.29 0.00 1.78
C ARG A 13 15.63 -0.74 1.97
N ASP A 14 15.58 -2.04 2.26
CA ASP A 14 16.75 -2.92 2.35
C ASP A 14 17.29 -3.36 0.98
N GLY A 15 16.69 -2.89 -0.13
CA GLY A 15 17.09 -3.26 -1.49
C GLY A 15 16.50 -4.58 -2.01
N ARG A 16 15.52 -5.16 -1.31
CA ARG A 16 14.78 -6.37 -1.74
C ARG A 16 13.42 -6.01 -2.29
N VAL A 17 12.98 -6.68 -3.35
CA VAL A 17 11.62 -6.50 -3.89
C VAL A 17 10.74 -7.65 -3.43
N GLU A 18 9.89 -7.38 -2.44
CA GLU A 18 8.92 -8.36 -1.94
C GLU A 18 7.51 -7.83 -2.13
N THR A 19 6.74 -8.55 -2.96
CA THR A 19 5.42 -8.12 -3.41
C THR A 19 4.40 -9.23 -3.27
N PHE A 20 3.13 -8.85 -3.18
CA PHE A 20 1.99 -9.74 -3.31
C PHE A 20 1.10 -9.25 -4.46
N HIS A 21 0.64 -10.19 -5.29
CA HIS A 21 -0.34 -9.93 -6.35
C HIS A 21 -1.53 -10.87 -6.13
N GLY A 22 -2.67 -10.30 -5.73
CA GLY A 22 -3.93 -11.01 -5.69
C GLY A 22 -4.67 -10.82 -7.02
N VAL A 23 -4.97 -11.91 -7.71
CA VAL A 23 -5.62 -11.89 -9.03
C VAL A 23 -7.16 -11.84 -8.97
N ASP A 24 -7.72 -11.98 -7.77
CA ASP A 24 -9.15 -11.89 -7.51
C ASP A 24 -9.44 -11.50 -6.06
N CYS A 25 -10.70 -11.60 -5.65
CA CYS A 25 -11.12 -11.41 -4.26
C CYS A 25 -11.64 -12.70 -3.61
N SER A 26 -11.14 -13.87 -4.03
CA SER A 26 -11.52 -15.16 -3.47
C SER A 26 -10.98 -15.33 -2.04
N GLU A 27 -11.57 -16.28 -1.31
CA GLU A 27 -11.05 -16.66 0.02
C GLU A 27 -9.61 -17.17 -0.08
N ASP A 28 -9.26 -17.88 -1.15
CA ASP A 28 -7.91 -18.42 -1.35
C ASP A 28 -6.88 -17.32 -1.57
N THR A 29 -7.17 -16.33 -2.43
CA THR A 29 -6.31 -15.15 -2.61
C THR A 29 -6.10 -14.42 -1.28
N PHE A 30 -7.16 -14.23 -0.48
CA PHE A 30 -7.04 -13.59 0.82
C PHE A 30 -6.32 -14.45 1.86
N ARG A 31 -6.38 -15.78 1.76
CA ARG A 31 -5.59 -16.72 2.58
C ARG A 31 -4.11 -16.59 2.26
N GLN A 32 -3.75 -16.61 0.98
CA GLN A 32 -2.39 -16.39 0.52
C GLN A 32 -1.88 -15.01 0.97
N PHE A 33 -2.73 -13.98 0.88
CA PHE A 33 -2.35 -12.65 1.35
C PHE A 33 -2.10 -12.62 2.85
N ARG A 34 -2.99 -13.23 3.65
CA ARG A 34 -2.82 -13.35 5.10
C ARG A 34 -1.53 -14.08 5.46
N ASP A 35 -1.24 -15.18 4.78
CA ASP A 35 -0.05 -15.99 5.03
C ASP A 35 1.22 -15.23 4.62
N TRP A 36 1.14 -14.41 3.56
CA TRP A 36 2.20 -13.45 3.20
C TRP A 36 2.37 -12.36 4.26
N LEU A 37 1.30 -11.87 4.91
CA LEU A 37 1.41 -10.88 5.98
C LEU A 37 1.96 -11.44 7.29
N ALA A 38 1.78 -12.74 7.57
CA ALA A 38 2.14 -13.36 8.84
C ALA A 38 3.59 -13.10 9.31
N PRO A 39 4.64 -13.29 8.49
CA PRO A 39 6.02 -12.97 8.91
C PRO A 39 6.33 -11.48 8.98
N ARG A 40 5.40 -10.61 8.57
CA ARG A 40 5.55 -9.14 8.49
C ARG A 40 4.80 -8.40 9.61
N MET A 41 4.14 -9.13 10.51
CA MET A 41 3.38 -8.54 11.60
C MET A 41 4.30 -7.88 12.64
N PRO A 42 3.90 -6.74 13.23
CA PRO A 42 2.66 -5.99 12.97
C PRO A 42 2.73 -5.18 11.66
N VAL A 43 1.62 -5.17 10.90
CA VAL A 43 1.53 -4.46 9.62
C VAL A 43 0.74 -3.15 9.71
N VAL A 44 1.12 -2.17 8.90
CA VAL A 44 0.40 -0.89 8.75
C VAL A 44 -0.05 -0.74 7.30
N PHE A 45 -1.33 -0.46 7.09
CA PHE A 45 -1.85 -0.23 5.75
C PHE A 45 -1.47 1.17 5.26
N VAL A 46 -0.78 1.26 4.12
CA VAL A 46 -0.36 2.52 3.52
C VAL A 46 -0.79 2.54 2.05
N SER A 47 -1.43 3.62 1.61
CA SER A 47 -1.93 3.76 0.25
C SER A 47 -2.01 5.23 -0.22
N ASP A 48 -2.04 5.47 -1.53
CA ASP A 48 -2.41 6.77 -2.12
C ASP A 48 -3.90 7.10 -1.94
N ASN A 49 -4.75 6.07 -1.98
CA ASN A 49 -6.19 6.16 -1.92
C ASN A 49 -6.78 5.20 -0.85
N PRO A 50 -6.41 5.36 0.43
CA PRO A 50 -6.76 4.39 1.46
C PRO A 50 -8.27 4.24 1.65
N ALA A 51 -9.08 5.28 1.42
CA ALA A 51 -10.53 5.16 1.51
C ALA A 51 -11.10 4.13 0.52
N TYR A 52 -10.55 4.08 -0.69
CA TYR A 52 -10.96 3.11 -1.70
C TYR A 52 -10.29 1.75 -1.49
N ASP A 53 -8.98 1.71 -1.27
CA ASP A 53 -8.27 0.43 -1.19
C ASP A 53 -8.62 -0.35 0.08
N PHE A 54 -8.70 0.36 1.22
CA PHE A 54 -8.99 -0.26 2.52
C PHE A 54 -10.40 -0.85 2.59
N GLN A 55 -11.38 -0.27 1.87
CA GLN A 55 -12.76 -0.79 1.93
C GLN A 55 -12.84 -2.26 1.46
N TRP A 56 -12.08 -2.60 0.41
CA TRP A 56 -12.04 -3.96 -0.16
C TRP A 56 -11.25 -4.90 0.73
N ILE A 57 -10.06 -4.48 1.15
CA ILE A 57 -9.21 -5.25 2.06
C ILE A 57 -9.97 -5.55 3.35
N ASN A 58 -10.57 -4.53 3.97
CA ASN A 58 -11.35 -4.70 5.19
C ASN A 58 -12.54 -5.63 4.98
N PHE A 59 -13.35 -5.42 3.93
CA PHE A 59 -14.53 -6.25 3.68
C PHE A 59 -14.18 -7.73 3.57
N TYR A 60 -13.20 -8.09 2.75
CA TYR A 60 -12.89 -9.50 2.49
C TYR A 60 -12.14 -10.17 3.63
N PHE A 61 -11.24 -9.47 4.33
CA PHE A 61 -10.62 -10.02 5.54
C PHE A 61 -11.66 -10.33 6.63
N TRP A 62 -12.62 -9.44 6.85
CA TRP A 62 -13.74 -9.71 7.76
C TRP A 62 -14.64 -10.84 7.28
N ARG A 63 -15.00 -10.84 5.99
CA ARG A 63 -15.85 -11.88 5.39
C ARG A 63 -15.26 -13.28 5.55
N TYR A 64 -13.95 -13.43 5.36
CA TYR A 64 -13.30 -14.74 5.30
C TYR A 64 -12.68 -15.19 6.62
N PHE A 65 -12.17 -14.26 7.43
CA PHE A 65 -11.39 -14.60 8.63
C PHE A 65 -11.88 -13.93 9.91
N GLY A 66 -12.94 -13.11 9.85
CA GLY A 66 -13.50 -12.44 11.02
C GLY A 66 -12.57 -11.42 11.68
N GLN A 67 -11.52 -10.99 10.98
CA GLN A 67 -10.58 -9.97 11.45
C GLN A 67 -9.83 -9.33 10.28
N ASN A 68 -9.41 -8.07 10.45
CA ASN A 68 -8.53 -7.38 9.52
C ASN A 68 -7.13 -7.20 10.15
N PRO A 69 -6.05 -7.77 9.57
CA PRO A 69 -4.70 -7.68 10.14
C PRO A 69 -4.15 -6.24 10.19
N PHE A 70 -4.73 -5.32 9.41
CA PHE A 70 -4.36 -3.91 9.38
C PHE A 70 -5.14 -3.05 10.40
N GLY A 71 -6.02 -3.64 11.21
CA GLY A 71 -6.87 -2.92 12.16
C GLY A 71 -7.97 -2.11 11.49
N HIS A 72 -8.12 -0.84 11.88
CA HIS A 72 -9.25 0.03 11.49
C HIS A 72 -8.84 1.29 10.69
N SER A 73 -7.57 1.42 10.29
CA SER A 73 -7.09 2.65 9.62
C SER A 73 -6.00 2.37 8.59
N GLY A 74 -5.94 3.21 7.55
CA GLY A 74 -4.82 3.30 6.63
C GLY A 74 -4.11 4.65 6.74
N ARG A 75 -2.85 4.70 6.32
CA ARG A 75 -2.09 5.95 6.17
C ARG A 75 -2.13 6.40 4.71
N ARG A 76 -2.50 7.66 4.50
CA ARG A 76 -2.51 8.27 3.16
C ARG A 76 -1.17 8.93 2.87
N ILE A 77 -0.44 8.41 1.87
CA ILE A 77 0.88 8.94 1.49
C ILE A 77 0.78 10.43 1.11
N ALA A 78 -0.30 10.80 0.40
CA ALA A 78 -0.53 12.18 -0.04
C ALA A 78 -0.72 13.17 1.12
N ASP A 79 -1.34 12.75 2.23
CA ASP A 79 -1.55 13.63 3.39
C ASP A 79 -0.26 13.84 4.18
N PHE A 80 0.58 12.79 4.28
CA PHE A 80 1.93 12.92 4.83
C PHE A 80 2.75 13.94 4.03
N TYR A 81 2.73 13.84 2.71
CA TYR A 81 3.41 14.79 1.83
C TYR A 81 2.85 16.22 1.95
N ALA A 82 1.53 16.39 1.96
CA ALA A 82 0.89 17.69 2.14
C ALA A 82 1.31 18.35 3.46
N GLY A 83 1.39 17.57 4.55
CA GLY A 83 1.92 18.01 5.84
C GLY A 83 3.37 18.48 5.77
N LEU A 84 4.25 17.73 5.08
CA LEU A 84 5.64 18.15 4.84
C LEU A 84 5.77 19.46 4.06
N MET A 85 4.79 19.75 3.18
CA MET A 85 4.74 20.96 2.36
C MET A 85 4.10 22.15 3.06
N GLY A 86 3.40 21.94 4.19
CA GLY A 86 2.57 22.98 4.80
C GLY A 86 1.39 23.41 3.90
N ASP A 87 0.99 22.57 2.94
CA ASP A 87 -0.09 22.85 2.00
C ASP A 87 -0.97 21.61 1.81
N PHE A 88 -2.15 21.63 2.45
CA PHE A 88 -3.16 20.56 2.34
C PHE A 88 -3.62 20.27 0.91
N ARG A 89 -3.48 21.22 -0.03
CA ARG A 89 -3.83 20.99 -1.44
C ARG A 89 -2.74 20.27 -2.21
N SER A 90 -1.51 20.21 -1.68
CA SER A 90 -0.37 19.57 -2.31
C SER A 90 -0.42 18.05 -2.15
N THR A 91 -1.36 17.38 -2.82
CA THR A 91 -1.57 15.92 -2.69
C THR A 91 -1.00 15.12 -3.85
N GLN A 92 -0.88 15.73 -5.04
CA GLN A 92 -0.48 15.04 -6.27
C GLN A 92 1.01 15.17 -6.57
N LYS A 93 1.65 16.27 -6.13
CA LYS A 93 3.04 16.62 -6.46
C LYS A 93 4.04 15.53 -6.07
N ARG A 94 3.77 14.74 -5.03
CA ARG A 94 4.57 13.58 -4.61
C ARG A 94 4.69 12.46 -5.66
N LYS A 95 3.78 12.39 -6.63
CA LYS A 95 3.80 11.36 -7.68
C LYS A 95 5.03 11.47 -8.59
N ARG A 96 5.68 12.65 -8.65
CA ARG A 96 6.96 12.84 -9.34
C ARG A 96 8.13 12.06 -8.70
N LEU A 97 7.95 11.61 -7.46
CA LEU A 97 8.96 10.84 -6.73
C LEU A 97 8.89 9.34 -7.03
N ARG A 98 7.82 8.87 -7.70
CA ARG A 98 7.72 7.48 -8.17
C ARG A 98 8.82 7.22 -9.22
N ARG A 99 9.47 6.06 -9.19
CA ARG A 99 10.40 5.62 -10.25
C ARG A 99 9.69 4.65 -11.20
N THR A 100 8.98 3.69 -10.63
CA THR A 100 8.14 2.75 -11.36
C THR A 100 6.96 3.48 -12.03
N LYS A 101 6.80 3.25 -13.33
CA LYS A 101 5.76 3.87 -14.16
C LYS A 101 4.38 3.35 -13.74
N HIS A 102 3.41 4.26 -13.67
CA HIS A 102 2.00 3.91 -13.50
C HIS A 102 1.48 3.30 -14.81
N ASP A 103 1.21 2.00 -14.81
CA ASP A 103 0.73 1.23 -15.97
C ASP A 103 -0.56 0.46 -15.69
N HIS A 104 -1.22 0.77 -14.56
CA HIS A 104 -2.44 0.12 -14.06
C HIS A 104 -2.26 -1.33 -13.61
N HIS A 105 -1.02 -1.84 -13.53
CA HIS A 105 -0.75 -3.09 -12.84
C HIS A 105 -0.66 -2.82 -11.32
N PRO A 106 -1.45 -3.51 -10.47
CA PRO A 106 -1.60 -3.14 -9.07
C PRO A 106 -0.29 -3.23 -8.27
N VAL A 107 0.59 -4.18 -8.62
CA VAL A 107 1.92 -4.30 -8.01
C VAL A 107 2.84 -3.15 -8.40
N HIS A 108 2.84 -2.72 -9.67
CA HIS A 108 3.70 -1.63 -10.14
C HIS A 108 3.26 -0.30 -9.51
N ASP A 109 1.95 -0.11 -9.34
CA ASP A 109 1.39 1.05 -8.67
C ASP A 109 1.77 1.09 -7.19
N ALA A 110 1.67 -0.05 -6.49
CA ALA A 110 2.11 -0.18 -5.12
C ALA A 110 3.64 0.05 -4.98
N LEU A 111 4.44 -0.47 -5.92
CA LEU A 111 5.90 -0.28 -5.95
C LEU A 111 6.27 1.19 -6.15
N GLY A 112 5.69 1.85 -7.15
CA GLY A 112 5.91 3.28 -7.38
C GLY A 112 5.52 4.12 -6.16
N ASN A 113 4.43 3.76 -5.48
CA ASN A 113 4.02 4.41 -4.23
C ASN A 113 5.02 4.18 -3.09
N ALA A 114 5.53 2.97 -2.91
CA ALA A 114 6.52 2.63 -1.90
C ALA A 114 7.85 3.35 -2.13
N GLU A 115 8.34 3.39 -3.38
CA GLU A 115 9.54 4.14 -3.75
C GLU A 115 9.40 5.63 -3.43
N ALA A 116 8.25 6.23 -3.80
CA ALA A 116 7.99 7.63 -3.48
C ALA A 116 7.98 7.85 -1.96
N LEU A 117 7.35 6.95 -1.19
CA LEU A 117 7.30 7.04 0.27
C LEU A 117 8.70 6.97 0.91
N ILE A 118 9.56 6.06 0.44
CA ILE A 118 10.95 5.93 0.93
C ILE A 118 11.71 7.24 0.69
N ARG A 119 11.61 7.82 -0.51
CA ARG A 119 12.24 9.11 -0.83
C ARG A 119 11.73 10.24 0.06
N LEU A 120 10.44 10.23 0.42
CA LEU A 120 9.90 11.19 1.40
C LEU A 120 10.50 10.99 2.80
N PHE A 121 10.72 9.75 3.24
CA PHE A 121 11.41 9.46 4.51
C PHE A 121 12.86 9.93 4.51
N ASP A 122 13.51 9.90 3.34
CA ASP A 122 14.87 10.39 3.16
C ASP A 122 14.95 11.92 2.93
N GLY A 123 13.80 12.62 3.06
CA GLY A 123 13.73 14.08 3.07
C GLY A 123 13.48 14.73 1.72
N GLU A 124 13.31 13.96 0.64
CA GLU A 124 12.94 14.50 -0.67
C GLU A 124 11.51 15.05 -0.65
N ARG A 125 11.25 16.12 -1.42
CA ARG A 125 10.02 16.90 -1.35
C ARG A 125 9.61 17.42 -2.71
#